data_AF-A0A355TT99-F1
#
_entry.id   AF-A0A355TT99-F1
#
_cell.length_a   1.000
_cell.length_b   1.000
_cell.length_c   1.000
_cell.angle_alpha   90.00
_cell.angle_beta   90.00
_cell.angle_gamma   90.00
#
_symmetry.space_group_name_H-M   'P 1'
#
loop_
_entity.id
_entity.type
_entity.pdbx_description
1 polymer ?
#
loop_
_entity_poly.entity_id
_entity_poly.type
_entity_poly.pdbx_seq_one_letter_code
_entity_poly.pdbx_strand_id
1 'polypeptide(L)'
;MASFLDNLRYYQKIKFSAYLAQKNKSLYNCGVLNIYALSDLHLSFGNDKAMDIFGEKWRCHWQKIADNWNALVKPDDIVLVAGDISWAMRPPEAQQDLHWLTALSGKKVLIRGNHDYWWQSISRLRDNYPELIFVQNDSVNIDGVSICGSRGWALPTSPEYDAQDEKIFQRELARLELGLKSLDPQANLRLAMMHYPPQAGAMQESEFSALLERYKVDACVFGHIHNYTKPGLSYSQNGVNYYLTSADYLDFKPALIWNGEKLTPPELF
;
A
#
# COMPACT_ATOMS: atom_id res chain seq x y z
N MET A 1 -56.90 -26.80 -17.29
CA MET A 1 -56.58 -25.56 -16.55
C MET A 1 -55.63 -25.79 -15.37
N ALA A 2 -55.78 -26.86 -14.58
CA ALA A 2 -54.87 -27.14 -13.44
C ALA A 2 -53.38 -27.27 -13.84
N SER A 3 -53.06 -27.97 -14.94
CA SER A 3 -51.68 -28.18 -15.40
C SER A 3 -50.94 -26.92 -15.86
N PHE A 4 -51.67 -25.85 -16.22
CA PHE A 4 -51.05 -24.59 -16.65
C PHE A 4 -50.67 -23.72 -15.44
N LEU A 5 -51.50 -23.71 -14.40
CA LEU A 5 -51.23 -23.00 -13.15
C LEU A 5 -50.10 -23.65 -12.35
N ASP A 6 -50.00 -24.98 -12.37
CA ASP A 6 -48.91 -25.72 -11.73
C ASP A 6 -47.56 -25.46 -12.41
N ASN A 7 -47.55 -25.41 -13.76
CA ASN A 7 -46.36 -25.00 -14.51
C ASN A 7 -45.96 -23.55 -14.20
N LEU A 8 -46.92 -22.61 -14.16
CA LEU A 8 -46.62 -21.22 -13.85
C LEU A 8 -45.98 -21.05 -12.45
N ARG A 9 -46.50 -21.78 -11.45
CA ARG A 9 -45.96 -21.80 -10.08
C ARG A 9 -44.58 -22.43 -10.00
N TYR A 10 -44.33 -23.49 -10.78
CA TYR A 10 -43.02 -24.14 -10.87
C TYR A 10 -41.97 -23.22 -11.50
N TYR A 11 -42.29 -22.57 -12.62
CA TYR A 11 -41.41 -21.60 -13.28
C TYR A 11 -41.15 -20.35 -12.43
N GLN A 12 -42.14 -19.86 -11.68
CA GLN A 12 -41.94 -18.77 -10.73
C GLN A 12 -41.03 -19.16 -9.56
N LYS A 13 -41.16 -20.38 -9.03
CA LYS A 13 -40.23 -20.90 -8.01
C LYS A 13 -38.80 -21.02 -8.54
N ILE A 14 -38.59 -21.53 -9.76
CA ILE A 14 -37.25 -21.61 -10.35
C ILE A 14 -36.65 -20.22 -10.58
N LYS A 15 -37.43 -19.26 -11.11
CA LYS A 15 -36.95 -17.88 -11.29
C LYS A 15 -36.65 -17.19 -9.96
N PHE A 16 -37.45 -17.43 -8.92
CA PHE A 16 -37.20 -16.89 -7.59
C PHE A 16 -35.98 -17.53 -6.92
N SER A 17 -35.80 -18.85 -7.05
CA SER A 17 -34.60 -19.56 -6.57
C SER A 17 -33.35 -19.17 -7.36
N ALA A 18 -33.44 -18.93 -8.66
CA ALA A 18 -32.33 -18.44 -9.48
C ALA A 18 -31.98 -16.98 -9.14
N TYR A 19 -32.99 -16.12 -8.91
CA TYR A 19 -32.82 -14.75 -8.43
C TYR A 19 -32.19 -14.70 -7.02
N LEU A 20 -32.61 -15.58 -6.11
CA LEU A 20 -31.99 -15.74 -4.79
C LEU A 20 -30.58 -16.33 -4.88
N ALA A 21 -30.31 -17.26 -5.80
CA ALA A 21 -28.96 -17.78 -6.04
C ALA A 21 -28.01 -16.72 -6.63
N GLN A 22 -28.53 -15.83 -7.49
CA GLN A 22 -27.79 -14.67 -8.00
C GLN A 22 -27.54 -13.61 -6.91
N LYS A 23 -28.53 -13.31 -6.06
CA LYS A 23 -28.36 -12.43 -4.90
C LYS A 23 -27.45 -13.02 -3.83
N ASN A 24 -27.51 -14.33 -3.59
CA ASN A 24 -26.66 -15.00 -2.59
C ASN A 24 -25.21 -15.14 -3.04
N LYS A 25 -24.91 -15.19 -4.35
CA LYS A 25 -23.52 -15.05 -4.82
C LYS A 25 -22.94 -13.65 -4.57
N SER A 26 -23.79 -12.62 -4.48
CA SER A 26 -23.38 -11.24 -4.22
C SER A 26 -23.36 -10.87 -2.73
N LEU A 27 -24.13 -11.55 -1.88
CA LEU A 27 -24.23 -11.25 -0.44
C LEU A 27 -23.28 -12.07 0.44
N TYR A 28 -22.63 -13.10 -0.10
CA TYR A 28 -21.71 -13.98 0.64
C TYR A 28 -20.31 -14.06 0.02
N ASN A 29 -19.89 -13.08 -0.77
CA ASN A 29 -18.46 -12.81 -0.89
C ASN A 29 -18.00 -11.99 0.32
N CYS A 30 -18.30 -12.49 1.53
CA CYS A 30 -17.79 -11.93 2.78
C CYS A 30 -16.36 -12.45 2.96
N GLY A 31 -15.51 -12.17 1.97
CA GLY A 31 -14.08 -12.27 2.18
C GLY A 31 -13.75 -11.25 3.26
N VAL A 32 -13.12 -11.70 4.33
CA VAL A 32 -12.56 -10.80 5.33
C VAL A 32 -11.54 -9.90 4.62
N LEU A 33 -11.72 -8.58 4.68
CA LEU A 33 -10.85 -7.59 4.06
C LEU A 33 -9.43 -7.76 4.62
N ASN A 34 -8.47 -8.10 3.76
CA ASN A 34 -7.06 -8.12 4.13
C ASN A 34 -6.36 -6.88 3.62
N ILE A 35 -5.35 -6.45 4.37
CA ILE A 35 -4.44 -5.38 3.96
C ILE A 35 -3.05 -5.99 3.85
N TYR A 36 -2.48 -5.88 2.67
CA TYR A 36 -1.10 -6.25 2.37
C TYR A 36 -0.25 -5.00 2.16
N ALA A 37 1.07 -5.16 2.20
CA ALA A 37 2.00 -4.10 1.83
C ALA A 37 3.21 -4.63 1.06
N LEU A 38 3.68 -3.83 0.11
CA LEU A 38 4.92 -4.05 -0.64
C LEU A 38 5.39 -2.71 -1.22
N SER A 39 6.60 -2.27 -0.89
CA SER A 39 7.22 -1.04 -1.41
C SER A 39 8.42 -1.37 -2.31
N ASP A 40 8.99 -0.35 -2.94
CA ASP A 40 10.24 -0.47 -3.69
C ASP A 40 10.14 -1.49 -4.84
N LEU A 41 9.06 -1.39 -5.61
CA LEU A 41 8.81 -2.27 -6.75
C LEU A 41 9.84 -2.04 -7.86
N HIS A 42 10.35 -0.81 -7.98
CA HIS A 42 11.40 -0.43 -8.93
C HIS A 42 11.16 -0.88 -10.37
N LEU A 43 9.91 -0.74 -10.83
CA LEU A 43 9.52 -1.11 -12.18
C LEU A 43 10.21 -0.23 -13.23
N SER A 44 10.45 -0.81 -14.40
CA SER A 44 11.17 -0.16 -15.48
C SER A 44 10.71 -0.62 -16.87
N PHE A 45 9.45 -0.99 -17.07
CA PHE A 45 8.97 -1.44 -18.39
C PHE A 45 9.17 -0.37 -19.49
N GLY A 46 9.12 0.91 -19.11
CA GLY A 46 9.35 2.04 -20.02
C GLY A 46 10.81 2.45 -20.23
N ASN A 47 11.80 1.76 -19.62
CA ASN A 47 13.22 2.14 -19.73
C ASN A 47 14.18 0.95 -19.53
N ASP A 48 15.44 1.08 -19.98
CA ASP A 48 16.40 -0.03 -19.91
C ASP A 48 17.10 -0.20 -18.53
N LYS A 49 16.60 0.43 -17.45
CA LYS A 49 17.19 0.25 -16.12
C LYS A 49 16.77 -1.10 -15.54
N ALA A 50 17.61 -2.10 -15.74
CA ALA A 50 17.44 -3.41 -15.12
C ALA A 50 17.89 -3.37 -13.65
N MET A 51 17.02 -3.79 -12.73
CA MET A 51 17.37 -3.94 -11.31
C MET A 51 18.37 -5.07 -11.03
N ASP A 52 18.55 -5.99 -11.98
CA ASP A 52 19.45 -7.14 -11.91
C ASP A 52 20.91 -6.72 -11.63
N ILE A 53 21.29 -5.47 -11.97
CA ILE A 53 22.61 -4.91 -11.65
C ILE A 53 22.87 -4.80 -10.14
N PHE A 54 21.81 -4.74 -9.33
CA PHE A 54 21.86 -4.72 -7.87
C PHE A 54 21.84 -6.12 -7.25
N GLY A 55 21.94 -7.17 -8.06
CA GLY A 55 22.12 -8.55 -7.66
C GLY A 55 21.08 -9.50 -8.26
N GLU A 56 21.45 -10.78 -8.36
CA GLU A 56 20.64 -11.84 -9.01
C GLU A 56 19.21 -11.97 -8.44
N LYS A 57 19.01 -11.58 -7.17
CA LYS A 57 17.68 -11.58 -6.55
C LYS A 57 16.67 -10.71 -7.30
N TRP A 58 17.11 -9.62 -7.93
CA TRP A 58 16.27 -8.70 -8.69
C TRP A 58 15.92 -9.18 -10.09
N ARG A 59 16.56 -10.26 -10.54
CA ARG A 59 16.29 -10.86 -11.84
C ARG A 59 14.83 -11.24 -11.98
N CYS A 60 14.19 -10.69 -13.00
CA CYS A 60 12.76 -10.83 -13.26
C CYS A 60 11.89 -10.51 -12.03
N HIS A 61 12.29 -9.56 -11.18
CA HIS A 61 11.56 -9.22 -9.95
C HIS A 61 10.11 -8.85 -10.22
N TRP A 62 9.80 -8.12 -11.28
CA TRP A 62 8.43 -7.79 -11.67
C TRP A 62 7.56 -9.05 -11.85
N GLN A 63 8.12 -10.13 -12.43
CA GLN A 63 7.40 -11.40 -12.59
C GLN A 63 7.20 -12.08 -11.23
N LYS A 64 8.23 -12.11 -10.37
CA LYS A 64 8.13 -12.63 -8.99
C LYS A 64 7.04 -11.90 -8.20
N ILE A 65 7.01 -10.57 -8.30
CA ILE A 65 5.99 -9.72 -7.68
C ILE A 65 4.60 -10.11 -8.21
N ALA A 66 4.39 -10.15 -9.53
CA ALA A 66 3.08 -10.51 -10.10
C ALA A 66 2.61 -11.90 -9.66
N ASP A 67 3.49 -12.91 -9.70
CA ASP A 67 3.14 -14.28 -9.35
C ASP A 67 2.77 -14.39 -7.86
N ASN A 68 3.59 -13.83 -6.97
CA ASN A 68 3.32 -13.81 -5.54
C ASN A 68 2.07 -12.99 -5.19
N TRP A 69 1.89 -11.83 -5.82
CA TRP A 69 0.78 -10.93 -5.59
C TRP A 69 -0.55 -11.58 -5.98
N ASN A 70 -0.64 -12.13 -7.18
CA ASN A 70 -1.86 -12.76 -7.68
C ASN A 70 -2.17 -14.10 -6.97
N ALA A 71 -1.19 -14.74 -6.34
CA ALA A 71 -1.41 -15.93 -5.52
C ALA A 71 -2.04 -15.60 -4.14
N LEU A 72 -1.89 -14.37 -3.64
CA LEU A 72 -2.27 -13.99 -2.28
C LEU A 72 -3.45 -13.01 -2.23
N VAL A 73 -3.38 -11.96 -3.04
CA VAL A 73 -4.26 -10.78 -2.95
C VAL A 73 -5.54 -11.02 -3.72
N LYS A 74 -6.68 -10.86 -3.06
CA LYS A 74 -8.01 -10.93 -3.69
C LYS A 74 -8.44 -9.56 -4.21
N PRO A 75 -9.43 -9.50 -5.12
CA PRO A 75 -9.90 -8.22 -5.70
C PRO A 75 -10.35 -7.17 -4.67
N ASP A 76 -10.93 -7.60 -3.55
CA ASP A 76 -11.47 -6.70 -2.53
C ASP A 76 -10.43 -6.26 -1.48
N ASP A 77 -9.27 -6.94 -1.43
CA ASP A 77 -8.18 -6.63 -0.50
C ASP A 77 -7.53 -5.28 -0.83
N ILE A 78 -6.85 -4.68 0.14
CA ILE A 78 -6.05 -3.46 -0.05
C ILE A 78 -4.57 -3.85 -0.11
N VAL A 79 -3.81 -3.20 -0.98
CA VAL A 79 -2.35 -3.28 -0.96
C VAL A 79 -1.73 -1.89 -0.86
N LEU A 80 -0.93 -1.71 0.19
CA LEU A 80 -0.18 -0.48 0.45
C LEU A 80 1.14 -0.53 -0.31
N VAL A 81 1.39 0.47 -1.16
CA VAL A 81 2.62 0.60 -1.94
C VAL A 81 3.37 1.84 -1.47
N ALA A 82 4.33 1.63 -0.55
CA ALA A 82 5.00 2.70 0.19
C ALA A 82 6.18 3.33 -0.57
N GLY A 83 5.93 3.71 -1.83
CA GLY A 83 6.89 4.42 -2.67
C GLY A 83 7.86 3.55 -3.45
N ASP A 84 8.63 4.22 -4.31
CA ASP A 84 9.62 3.65 -5.23
C ASP A 84 9.00 2.59 -6.14
N ILE A 85 7.94 3.02 -6.82
CA ILE A 85 7.12 2.19 -7.69
C ILE A 85 7.83 1.98 -9.02
N SER A 86 8.42 3.04 -9.59
CA SER A 86 9.01 3.03 -10.92
C SER A 86 10.27 3.89 -11.00
N TRP A 87 11.23 3.41 -11.79
CA TRP A 87 12.46 4.12 -12.16
C TRP A 87 12.27 5.21 -13.22
N ALA A 88 11.06 5.36 -13.74
CA ALA A 88 10.72 6.39 -14.71
C ALA A 88 11.04 7.80 -14.18
N MET A 89 11.71 8.59 -15.01
CA MET A 89 12.06 9.96 -14.63
C MET A 89 10.93 10.94 -14.96
N ARG A 90 10.07 10.58 -15.93
CA ARG A 90 9.00 11.42 -16.45
C ARG A 90 7.67 10.67 -16.56
N PRO A 91 6.51 11.36 -16.46
CA PRO A 91 5.20 10.70 -16.50
C PRO A 91 4.96 9.73 -17.67
N PRO A 92 5.34 10.04 -18.93
CA PRO A 92 5.12 9.11 -20.05
C PRO A 92 5.90 7.79 -19.92
N GLU A 93 7.05 7.80 -19.26
CA GLU A 93 7.89 6.61 -19.07
C GLU A 93 7.28 5.67 -18.00
N ALA A 94 6.57 6.23 -17.01
CA ALA A 94 5.92 5.46 -15.96
C ALA A 94 4.61 4.80 -16.41
N GLN A 95 4.10 5.13 -17.60
CA GLN A 95 2.77 4.71 -18.04
C GLN A 95 2.64 3.18 -18.09
N GLN A 96 3.66 2.49 -18.61
CA GLN A 96 3.63 1.02 -18.69
C GLN A 96 3.69 0.39 -17.29
N ASP A 97 4.48 0.97 -16.38
CA ASP A 97 4.59 0.51 -15.00
C ASP A 97 3.28 0.67 -14.23
N LEU A 98 2.62 1.82 -14.38
CA LEU A 98 1.33 2.09 -13.74
C LEU A 98 0.22 1.22 -14.31
N HIS A 99 0.15 1.03 -15.63
CA HIS A 99 -0.81 0.10 -16.23
C HIS A 99 -0.57 -1.34 -15.77
N TRP A 100 0.68 -1.79 -15.70
CA TRP A 100 1.00 -3.10 -15.16
C TRP A 100 0.49 -3.24 -13.72
N LEU A 101 0.69 -2.22 -12.88
CA LEU A 101 0.22 -2.23 -11.50
C LEU A 101 -1.32 -2.23 -11.40
N THR A 102 -2.03 -1.54 -12.30
CA THR A 102 -3.50 -1.56 -12.32
C THR A 102 -4.05 -2.98 -12.54
N ALA A 103 -3.34 -3.81 -13.31
CA ALA A 103 -3.76 -5.16 -13.67
C ALA A 103 -3.63 -6.20 -12.54
N LEU A 104 -2.86 -5.91 -11.49
CA LEU A 104 -2.75 -6.79 -10.32
C LEU A 104 -4.02 -6.76 -9.46
N SER A 105 -4.32 -7.84 -8.75
CA SER A 105 -5.47 -7.91 -7.84
C SER A 105 -5.41 -6.89 -6.68
N GLY A 106 -6.57 -6.52 -6.14
CA GLY A 106 -6.69 -5.64 -4.97
C GLY A 106 -6.77 -4.15 -5.31
N LYS A 107 -7.17 -3.36 -4.31
CA LYS A 107 -7.17 -1.89 -4.32
C LYS A 107 -5.78 -1.39 -3.91
N LYS A 108 -5.07 -0.72 -4.82
CA LYS A 108 -3.70 -0.24 -4.56
C LYS A 108 -3.73 1.17 -4.00
N VAL A 109 -3.22 1.36 -2.79
CA VAL A 109 -3.03 2.68 -2.16
C VAL A 109 -1.55 3.03 -2.19
N LEU A 110 -1.20 4.17 -2.78
CA LEU A 110 0.18 4.51 -3.10
C LEU A 110 0.59 5.83 -2.48
N ILE A 111 1.83 5.89 -2.03
CA ILE A 111 2.55 7.14 -1.77
C ILE A 111 3.78 7.22 -2.66
N ARG A 112 4.34 8.43 -2.76
CA ARG A 112 5.53 8.72 -3.54
C ARG A 112 6.79 8.34 -2.78
N GLY A 113 7.73 7.63 -3.42
CA GLY A 113 9.09 7.42 -2.94
C GLY A 113 10.10 8.45 -3.45
N ASN A 114 11.39 8.24 -3.19
CA ASN A 114 12.43 9.16 -3.68
C ASN A 114 12.80 8.95 -5.15
N HIS A 115 12.57 7.76 -5.70
CA HIS A 115 12.81 7.44 -7.11
C HIS A 115 11.62 7.72 -8.03
N ASP A 116 10.44 8.00 -7.47
CA ASP A 116 9.24 8.36 -8.23
C ASP A 116 9.27 9.83 -8.74
N TYR A 117 10.21 10.15 -9.63
CA TYR A 117 10.33 11.47 -10.25
C TYR A 117 9.18 11.76 -11.23
N TRP A 118 8.59 10.71 -11.80
CA TRP A 118 7.41 10.76 -12.65
C TRP A 118 6.16 11.30 -11.93
N TRP A 119 6.11 11.23 -10.59
CA TRP A 119 4.99 11.72 -9.78
C TRP A 119 5.02 13.25 -9.61
N GLN A 120 4.70 13.97 -10.69
CA GLN A 120 4.82 15.43 -10.76
C GLN A 120 3.54 16.18 -10.36
N SER A 121 2.35 15.60 -10.58
CA SER A 121 1.06 16.25 -10.34
C SER A 121 0.04 15.22 -9.84
N ILE A 122 -0.42 15.39 -8.61
CA ILE A 122 -1.40 14.47 -7.99
C ILE A 122 -2.74 14.47 -8.72
N SER A 123 -3.22 15.64 -9.18
CA SER A 123 -4.47 15.72 -9.94
C SER A 123 -4.39 14.91 -11.24
N ARG A 124 -3.32 15.10 -12.02
CA ARG A 124 -3.10 14.33 -13.25
C ARG A 124 -3.00 12.83 -13.02
N LEU A 125 -2.40 12.39 -11.91
CA LEU A 125 -2.32 10.96 -11.60
C LEU A 125 -3.69 10.38 -11.27
N ARG A 126 -4.47 11.05 -10.43
CA ARG A 126 -5.84 10.65 -10.08
C ARG A 126 -6.76 10.65 -11.30
N ASP A 127 -6.60 11.60 -12.21
CA ASP A 127 -7.40 11.69 -13.44
C ASP A 127 -7.07 10.58 -14.45
N ASN A 128 -5.78 10.24 -14.61
CA ASN A 128 -5.34 9.28 -15.63
C ASN A 128 -5.36 7.81 -15.16
N TYR A 129 -5.31 7.55 -13.85
CA TYR A 129 -5.28 6.20 -13.29
C TYR A 129 -6.28 6.08 -12.12
N PRO A 130 -7.60 6.21 -12.38
CA PRO A 130 -8.63 6.20 -11.34
C PRO A 130 -8.73 4.86 -10.56
N GLU A 131 -8.15 3.78 -11.08
CA GLU A 131 -8.04 2.47 -10.44
C GLU A 131 -6.94 2.42 -9.36
N LEU A 132 -6.04 3.40 -9.35
CA LEU A 132 -4.96 3.54 -8.37
C LEU A 132 -5.29 4.68 -7.39
N ILE A 133 -5.11 4.40 -6.10
CA ILE A 133 -5.46 5.34 -5.02
C ILE A 133 -4.19 6.07 -4.58
N PHE A 134 -3.89 7.20 -5.22
CA PHE A 134 -2.76 8.04 -4.86
C PHE A 134 -3.09 8.90 -3.64
N VAL A 135 -2.27 8.82 -2.60
CA VAL A 135 -2.38 9.61 -1.37
C VAL A 135 -1.28 10.68 -1.34
N GLN A 136 -1.66 11.95 -1.16
CA GLN A 136 -0.71 13.04 -1.01
C GLN A 136 -1.34 14.24 -0.29
N ASN A 137 -0.88 14.51 0.93
CA ASN A 137 -1.38 15.57 1.82
C ASN A 137 -2.87 15.40 2.20
N ASP A 138 -3.40 14.20 2.05
CA ASP A 138 -4.76 13.79 2.37
C ASP A 138 -4.78 12.32 2.82
N SER A 139 -5.97 11.75 2.94
CA SER A 139 -6.21 10.36 3.32
C SER A 139 -7.28 9.74 2.42
N VAL A 140 -7.37 8.42 2.46
CA VAL A 140 -8.48 7.65 1.89
C VAL A 140 -9.13 6.81 2.98
N ASN A 141 -10.45 6.65 2.91
CA ASN A 141 -11.22 5.79 3.81
C ASN A 141 -11.85 4.66 2.99
N ILE A 142 -11.52 3.42 3.33
CA ILE A 142 -12.02 2.21 2.64
C ILE A 142 -12.53 1.26 3.72
N ASP A 143 -13.84 1.04 3.75
CA ASP A 143 -14.49 0.04 4.62
C ASP A 143 -14.10 0.16 6.12
N GLY A 144 -13.99 1.40 6.62
CA GLY A 144 -13.62 1.69 8.01
C GLY A 144 -12.11 1.72 8.29
N VAL A 145 -11.27 1.57 7.26
CA VAL A 145 -9.81 1.73 7.33
C VAL A 145 -9.44 3.11 6.76
N SER A 146 -8.80 3.94 7.57
CA SER A 146 -8.32 5.26 7.16
C SER A 146 -6.82 5.23 6.91
N ILE A 147 -6.38 5.64 5.73
CA ILE A 147 -5.00 5.49 5.26
C ILE A 147 -4.49 6.84 4.79
N CYS A 148 -3.37 7.30 5.34
CA CYS A 148 -2.64 8.46 4.84
C CYS A 148 -1.17 8.13 4.61
N GLY A 149 -0.38 9.10 4.19
CA GLY A 149 1.06 8.94 4.16
C GLY A 149 1.81 10.10 3.51
N SER A 150 3.13 10.00 3.55
CA SER A 150 4.04 10.95 2.91
C SER A 150 5.30 10.24 2.44
N ARG A 151 6.13 10.90 1.63
CA ARG A 151 7.43 10.33 1.26
C ARG A 151 8.33 10.17 2.50
N GLY A 152 8.30 11.13 3.42
CA GLY A 152 9.31 11.24 4.46
C GLY A 152 10.64 11.75 3.90
N TRP A 153 11.66 11.80 4.76
CA TRP A 153 13.01 12.23 4.40
C TRP A 153 14.06 11.62 5.33
N ALA A 154 15.33 11.81 5.00
CA ALA A 154 16.43 11.51 5.92
C ALA A 154 16.22 12.23 7.27
N LEU A 155 16.58 11.57 8.36
CA LEU A 155 16.42 12.11 9.71
C LEU A 155 17.62 13.01 10.08
N PRO A 156 17.43 14.03 10.94
CA PRO A 156 18.52 14.87 11.42
C PRO A 156 19.65 14.11 12.14
N THR A 157 19.37 12.90 12.62
CA THR A 157 20.34 12.00 13.24
C THR A 157 21.21 11.24 12.23
N SER A 158 20.89 11.30 10.93
CA SER A 158 21.69 10.69 9.88
C SER A 158 23.02 11.43 9.71
N PRO A 159 24.15 10.72 9.59
CA PRO A 159 25.46 11.36 9.34
C PRO A 159 25.52 12.20 8.06
N GLU A 160 24.67 11.90 7.07
CA GLU A 160 24.65 12.58 5.77
C GLU A 160 23.69 13.78 5.75
N TYR A 161 22.96 14.03 6.83
CA TYR A 161 21.98 15.11 6.89
C TYR A 161 22.64 16.48 6.92
N ASP A 162 22.26 17.37 6.00
CA ASP A 162 22.81 18.72 5.90
C ASP A 162 21.76 19.84 5.97
N ALA A 163 22.21 21.09 5.82
CA ALA A 163 21.33 22.26 5.88
C ALA A 163 20.29 22.34 4.74
N GLN A 164 20.54 21.69 3.60
CA GLN A 164 19.58 21.61 2.50
C GLN A 164 18.48 20.60 2.82
N ASP A 165 18.84 19.52 3.53
CA ASP A 165 17.89 18.50 3.99
C ASP A 165 16.85 19.07 4.95
N GLU A 166 17.24 19.99 5.84
CA GLU A 166 16.33 20.60 6.82
C GLU A 166 15.05 21.15 6.20
N LYS A 167 15.19 21.88 5.09
CA LYS A 167 14.02 22.45 4.40
C LYS A 167 13.11 21.36 3.82
N ILE A 168 13.69 20.26 3.34
CA ILE A 168 12.94 19.15 2.75
C ILE A 168 12.28 18.33 3.86
N PHE A 169 13.00 18.02 4.93
CA PHE A 169 12.53 17.33 6.12
C PHE A 169 11.30 18.03 6.71
N GLN A 170 11.38 19.33 7.02
CA GLN A 170 10.26 20.09 7.58
C GLN A 170 9.04 20.10 6.65
N ARG A 171 9.28 20.12 5.34
CA ARG A 171 8.19 20.05 4.35
C ARG A 171 7.53 18.67 4.34
N GLU A 172 8.30 17.59 4.37
CA GLU A 172 7.73 16.23 4.43
C GLU A 172 7.03 15.96 5.76
N LEU A 173 7.55 16.50 6.87
CA LEU A 173 6.90 16.46 8.18
C LEU A 173 5.53 17.14 8.15
N ALA A 174 5.46 18.35 7.58
CA ALA A 174 4.19 19.06 7.41
C ALA A 174 3.21 18.30 6.50
N ARG A 175 3.69 17.65 5.43
CA ARG A 175 2.85 16.83 4.54
C ARG A 175 2.29 15.60 5.23
N LEU A 176 3.11 14.92 6.03
CA LEU A 176 2.64 13.82 6.86
C LEU A 176 1.55 14.31 7.80
N GLU A 177 1.76 15.44 8.48
CA GLU A 177 0.77 15.98 9.42
C GLU A 177 -0.55 16.36 8.73
N LEU A 178 -0.52 16.90 7.50
CA LEU A 178 -1.72 17.16 6.70
C LEU A 178 -2.51 15.87 6.43
N GLY A 179 -1.81 14.80 6.03
CA GLY A 179 -2.41 13.47 5.86
C GLY A 179 -3.01 12.94 7.17
N LEU A 180 -2.27 13.01 8.27
CA LEU A 180 -2.70 12.54 9.58
C LEU A 180 -3.93 13.30 10.11
N LYS A 181 -4.01 14.62 9.90
CA LYS A 181 -5.17 15.45 10.25
C LYS A 181 -6.42 15.08 9.45
N SER A 182 -6.25 14.54 8.24
CA SER A 182 -7.36 14.14 7.37
C SER A 182 -7.83 12.70 7.61
N LEU A 183 -7.17 11.94 8.49
CA LEU A 183 -7.65 10.60 8.87
C LEU A 183 -9.04 10.69 9.52
N ASP A 184 -9.89 9.71 9.22
CA ASP A 184 -11.21 9.62 9.83
C ASP A 184 -11.08 9.26 11.33
N PRO A 185 -11.54 10.11 12.25
CA PRO A 185 -11.46 9.85 13.69
C PRO A 185 -12.35 8.68 14.15
N GLN A 186 -13.28 8.21 13.31
CA GLN A 186 -14.16 7.06 13.58
C GLN A 186 -13.69 5.77 12.87
N ALA A 187 -12.52 5.79 12.21
CA ALA A 187 -11.98 4.61 11.57
C ALA A 187 -11.67 3.50 12.60
N ASN A 188 -11.95 2.26 12.21
CA ASN A 188 -11.62 1.07 12.99
C ASN A 188 -10.12 0.79 12.99
N LEU A 189 -9.43 1.21 11.93
CA LEU A 189 -8.00 1.03 11.74
C LEU A 189 -7.42 2.26 11.03
N ARG A 190 -6.35 2.82 11.58
CA ARG A 190 -5.66 4.01 11.07
C ARG A 190 -4.25 3.63 10.67
N LEU A 191 -3.95 3.75 9.38
CA LEU A 191 -2.69 3.37 8.79
C LEU A 191 -1.96 4.58 8.23
N ALA A 192 -0.66 4.61 8.41
CA ALA A 192 0.24 5.53 7.72
C ALA A 192 1.17 4.76 6.78
N MET A 193 1.53 5.40 5.68
CA MET A 193 2.63 4.95 4.82
C MET A 193 3.72 6.02 4.83
N MET A 194 4.97 5.59 4.95
CA MET A 194 6.14 6.42 4.70
C MET A 194 7.07 5.71 3.74
N HIS A 195 7.77 6.42 2.86
CA HIS A 195 8.79 5.74 2.05
C HIS A 195 10.08 5.62 2.84
N TYR A 196 10.61 6.76 3.31
CA TYR A 196 11.73 6.78 4.24
C TYR A 196 11.33 6.17 5.60
N PRO A 197 12.27 5.50 6.30
CA PRO A 197 12.02 5.01 7.65
C PRO A 197 11.59 6.15 8.58
N PRO A 198 10.54 5.97 9.39
CA PRO A 198 10.12 6.99 10.34
C PRO A 198 11.16 7.20 11.44
N GLN A 199 12.10 6.27 11.66
CA GLN A 199 13.07 6.28 12.74
C GLN A 199 14.43 5.75 12.24
N ALA A 200 15.53 6.19 12.87
CA ALA A 200 16.89 5.77 12.50
C ALA A 200 17.17 4.31 12.87
N GLY A 201 16.42 3.80 13.86
CA GLY A 201 16.40 2.42 14.29
C GLY A 201 15.24 2.22 15.26
N ALA A 202 14.93 0.96 15.58
CA ALA A 202 13.90 0.65 16.57
C ALA A 202 14.15 1.40 17.89
N MET A 203 13.09 1.94 18.48
CA MET A 203 13.14 2.66 19.76
C MET A 203 13.84 4.02 19.74
N GLN A 204 14.30 4.52 18.59
CA GLN A 204 14.87 5.88 18.47
C GLN A 204 13.80 6.85 18.00
N GLU A 205 13.21 7.61 18.91
CA GLU A 205 12.18 8.60 18.58
C GLU A 205 12.66 9.61 17.53
N SER A 206 11.75 10.03 16.66
CA SER A 206 11.93 11.12 15.70
C SER A 206 10.68 12.00 15.68
N GLU A 207 10.76 13.14 15.00
CA GLU A 207 9.59 13.99 14.78
C GLU A 207 8.51 13.28 13.96
N PHE A 208 8.89 12.39 13.04
CA PHE A 208 7.93 11.58 12.30
C PHE A 208 7.24 10.56 13.20
N SER A 209 7.97 9.80 14.01
CA SER A 209 7.36 8.81 14.93
C SER A 209 6.48 9.50 15.98
N ALA A 210 6.93 10.63 16.52
CA ALA A 210 6.16 11.43 17.47
C ALA A 210 4.84 11.95 16.86
N LEU A 211 4.82 12.29 15.57
CA LEU A 211 3.57 12.62 14.88
C LEU A 211 2.66 11.39 14.74
N LEU A 212 3.17 10.25 14.29
CA LEU A 212 2.39 9.02 14.13
C LEU A 212 1.72 8.61 15.46
N GLU A 213 2.47 8.67 16.55
CA GLU A 213 2.01 8.40 17.91
C GLU A 213 0.94 9.40 18.37
N ARG A 214 1.20 10.70 18.21
CA ARG A 214 0.27 11.78 18.59
C ARG A 214 -1.08 11.63 17.90
N TYR A 215 -1.08 11.25 16.63
CA TYR A 215 -2.28 11.06 15.84
C TYR A 215 -2.92 9.68 16.01
N LYS A 216 -2.36 8.81 16.87
CA LYS A 216 -2.90 7.47 17.19
C LYS A 216 -3.04 6.60 15.95
N VAL A 217 -1.98 6.54 15.14
CA VAL A 217 -1.87 5.58 14.05
C VAL A 217 -1.65 4.18 14.65
N ASP A 218 -2.37 3.17 14.15
CA ASP A 218 -2.22 1.80 14.63
C ASP A 218 -0.99 1.10 14.00
N ALA A 219 -0.71 1.44 12.74
CA ALA A 219 0.44 0.91 12.01
C ALA A 219 0.99 1.87 10.95
N CYS A 220 2.32 1.86 10.79
CA CYS A 220 3.05 2.55 9.75
C CYS A 220 3.85 1.54 8.91
N VAL A 221 3.58 1.47 7.61
CA VAL A 221 4.41 0.70 6.67
C VAL A 221 5.46 1.61 6.04
N PHE A 222 6.68 1.10 5.88
CA PHE A 222 7.78 1.84 5.26
C PHE A 222 8.67 0.98 4.36
N GLY A 223 9.46 1.65 3.51
CA GLY A 223 10.31 1.03 2.49
C GLY A 223 11.75 1.55 2.55
N HIS A 224 12.34 1.84 1.39
CA HIS A 224 13.64 2.51 1.18
C HIS A 224 14.88 1.70 1.58
N ILE A 225 14.78 0.88 2.63
CA ILE A 225 15.90 0.05 3.11
C ILE A 225 16.04 -1.17 2.22
N HIS A 226 17.22 -1.32 1.60
CA HIS A 226 17.56 -2.41 0.68
C HIS A 226 18.77 -3.22 1.15
N ASN A 227 18.95 -4.40 0.54
CA ASN A 227 20.12 -5.27 0.77
C ASN A 227 20.32 -5.69 2.23
N TYR A 228 19.22 -5.73 2.98
CA TYR A 228 19.20 -6.21 4.35
C TYR A 228 18.57 -7.60 4.38
N THR A 229 19.19 -8.54 5.09
CA THR A 229 18.74 -9.94 5.18
C THR A 229 18.45 -10.40 6.60
N LYS A 230 18.69 -9.54 7.60
CA LYS A 230 18.44 -9.86 9.01
C LYS A 230 17.05 -9.39 9.41
N PRO A 231 16.30 -10.19 10.18
CA PRO A 231 15.02 -9.77 10.74
C PRO A 231 15.19 -8.65 11.78
N GLY A 232 14.08 -8.06 12.21
CA GLY A 232 14.04 -7.09 13.30
C GLY A 232 14.08 -5.62 12.89
N LEU A 233 13.83 -5.32 11.61
CA LEU A 233 13.58 -3.94 11.15
C LEU A 233 12.11 -3.52 11.31
N SER A 234 11.21 -4.49 11.48
CA SER A 234 9.82 -4.27 11.91
C SER A 234 9.73 -4.39 13.43
N TYR A 235 8.97 -3.50 14.07
CA TYR A 235 8.89 -3.41 15.54
C TYR A 235 7.62 -2.69 16.00
N SER A 236 7.28 -2.81 17.28
CA SER A 236 6.21 -2.03 17.92
C SER A 236 6.82 -1.01 18.89
N GLN A 237 6.34 0.23 18.86
CA GLN A 237 6.77 1.27 19.79
C GLN A 237 5.62 2.23 20.07
N ASN A 238 5.43 2.59 21.34
CA ASN A 238 4.47 3.61 21.79
C ASN A 238 3.04 3.42 21.24
N GLY A 239 2.62 2.16 21.04
CA GLY A 239 1.29 1.81 20.52
C GLY A 239 1.17 1.78 19.00
N VAL A 240 2.25 2.06 18.25
CA VAL A 240 2.30 2.00 16.79
C VAL A 240 3.11 0.77 16.36
N ASN A 241 2.62 0.04 15.35
CA ASN A 241 3.36 -1.04 14.71
C ASN A 241 4.05 -0.55 13.44
N TYR A 242 5.33 -0.84 13.29
CA TYR A 242 6.16 -0.41 12.17
C TYR A 242 6.59 -1.62 11.34
N TYR A 243 6.37 -1.56 10.03
CA TYR A 243 6.66 -2.66 9.10
C TYR A 243 7.57 -2.22 7.97
N LEU A 244 8.76 -2.81 7.87
CA LEU A 244 9.57 -2.70 6.68
C LEU A 244 8.97 -3.59 5.58
N THR A 245 8.75 -3.00 4.40
CA THR A 245 8.02 -3.64 3.30
C THR A 245 8.73 -3.56 1.95
N SER A 246 10.03 -3.23 1.93
CA SER A 246 10.84 -3.23 0.72
C SER A 246 10.77 -4.58 0.00
N ALA A 247 10.55 -4.56 -1.32
CA ALA A 247 10.29 -5.78 -2.08
C ALA A 247 11.40 -6.82 -1.95
N ASP A 248 12.67 -6.42 -1.98
CA ASP A 248 13.79 -7.35 -1.86
C ASP A 248 13.97 -7.93 -0.46
N TYR A 249 13.54 -7.21 0.59
CA TYR A 249 13.51 -7.71 1.96
C TYR A 249 12.42 -8.79 2.11
N LEU A 250 11.25 -8.58 1.50
CA LEU A 250 10.11 -9.50 1.55
C LEU A 250 10.15 -10.62 0.49
N ASP A 251 11.28 -10.83 -0.18
CA ASP A 251 11.42 -11.78 -1.29
C ASP A 251 10.32 -11.61 -2.36
N PHE A 252 10.03 -10.35 -2.68
CA PHE A 252 9.10 -9.91 -3.71
C PHE A 252 7.66 -10.40 -3.47
N LYS A 253 7.28 -10.57 -2.20
CA LYS A 253 5.97 -11.07 -1.78
C LYS A 253 5.23 -10.03 -0.94
N PRO A 254 3.98 -9.65 -1.28
CA PRO A 254 3.19 -8.78 -0.42
C PRO A 254 3.03 -9.37 0.98
N ALA A 255 3.39 -8.60 2.00
CA ALA A 255 3.28 -9.02 3.39
C ALA A 255 1.90 -8.67 3.95
N LEU A 256 1.30 -9.59 4.70
CA LEU A 256 0.01 -9.37 5.35
C LEU A 256 0.19 -8.43 6.54
N ILE A 257 -0.42 -7.24 6.49
CA ILE A 257 -0.41 -6.25 7.58
C ILE A 257 -1.59 -6.45 8.52
N TRP A 258 -2.79 -6.67 7.96
CA TRP A 258 -4.03 -6.84 8.72
C TRP A 258 -4.91 -7.89 8.04
N ASN A 259 -5.47 -8.79 8.84
CA ASN A 259 -6.27 -9.91 8.35
C ASN A 259 -7.79 -9.68 8.50
N GLY A 260 -8.22 -8.45 8.71
CA GLY A 260 -9.61 -8.08 9.00
C GLY A 260 -10.02 -8.09 10.47
N GLU A 261 -9.17 -8.64 11.35
CA GLU A 261 -9.42 -8.70 12.78
C GLU A 261 -8.30 -8.07 13.59
N LYS A 262 -7.04 -8.36 13.23
CA LYS A 262 -5.85 -7.91 13.96
C LYS A 262 -4.68 -7.61 13.04
N LEU A 263 -3.81 -6.73 13.51
CA LEU A 263 -2.51 -6.48 12.88
C LEU A 263 -1.62 -7.72 13.02
N THR A 264 -0.83 -7.99 12.00
CA THR A 264 0.24 -9.00 12.07
C THR A 264 1.32 -8.49 13.03
N PRO A 265 1.76 -9.28 14.01
CA PRO A 265 2.84 -8.87 14.91
C PRO A 265 4.14 -8.55 14.12
N PRO A 266 4.79 -7.39 14.34
CA PRO A 266 5.99 -7.00 13.59
C PRO A 266 7.17 -7.99 13.68
N GLU A 267 7.27 -8.76 14.77
CA GLU A 267 8.30 -9.79 14.96
C GLU A 267 8.20 -10.98 13.99
N LEU A 268 7.11 -11.07 13.21
CA LEU A 268 6.92 -12.10 12.18
C LEU A 268 7.42 -11.67 10.78
N PHE A 269 7.96 -10.44 10.66
CA PHE A 269 8.53 -9.89 9.43
C PHE A 269 10.05 -10.07 9.35
#